data_AF-A0A5J4F7E6-F1
#
_entry.id   AF-A0A5J4F7E6-F1
#
_cell.length_a   1.000
_cell.length_b   1.000
_cell.length_c   1.000
_cell.angle_alpha   90.00
_cell.angle_beta   90.00
_cell.angle_gamma   90.00
#
_symmetry.space_group_name_H-M   'P 1'
#
loop_
_entity.id
_entity.type
_entity.pdbx_description
1 polymer ?
#
loop_
_entity_poly.entity_id
_entity_poly.type
_entity_poly.pdbx_seq_one_letter_code
_entity_poly.pdbx_strand_id
1 'polypeptide(L)'
;MRASEILDLYAKGKRNFTGVNLKGQCFRRKDLSGANFSEADIHGTNFQGAILEGTKFTQAKAGLQKRGHLQLILISWLIAAICGFFWGLAGYYLALMLVTDVMEFKIIAALIITILSLIYGIFYRQRVGGLPLVLSLISGQTISFILAILISLTLSLLTVIILVDQASVAVVNLTLPIALIVGIFGTCFTAYMAWLSLEESRETITKSLAIAFLVSKGTNFGGANLKEADFTAAQLKATDLRAKDFTRTRFYLVSGIERARWEKTILADTATRNLLVTGQGENKTYIGYNFRGLNLCRVNLKNANLTRANFSEANLAQANLEGANLAHTNVMRANLQGATLTGACIEAWKIAENTNLEGVDCDYIYLVESERERRPCQGKFAAGEFQQLALEQRKLYINGT
;
A
#
# COMPACT_ATOMS: atom_id res chain seq x y z
N MET A 1 10.05 -23.81 -11.96
CA MET A 1 9.67 -25.14 -11.40
C MET A 1 8.18 -25.14 -11.14
N ARG A 2 7.53 -26.31 -11.20
CA ARG A 2 6.08 -26.40 -10.86
C ARG A 2 5.89 -26.41 -9.35
N ALA A 3 4.74 -25.95 -8.87
CA ALA A 3 4.40 -25.95 -7.45
C ALA A 3 4.53 -27.35 -6.83
N SER A 4 4.06 -28.38 -7.54
CA SER A 4 4.14 -29.78 -7.09
C SER A 4 5.58 -30.22 -6.85
N GLU A 5 6.49 -29.88 -7.75
CA GLU A 5 7.91 -30.22 -7.65
C GLU A 5 8.59 -29.55 -6.45
N ILE A 6 8.26 -28.28 -6.18
CA ILE A 6 8.75 -27.58 -4.98
C ILE A 6 8.24 -28.26 -3.72
N LEU A 7 6.95 -28.60 -3.68
CA LEU A 7 6.34 -29.26 -2.52
C LEU A 7 6.92 -30.65 -2.28
N ASP A 8 7.19 -31.43 -3.33
CA ASP A 8 7.81 -32.76 -3.22
C ASP A 8 9.24 -32.65 -2.68
N LEU A 9 10.02 -31.70 -3.19
CA LEU A 9 11.38 -31.45 -2.69
C LEU A 9 11.36 -30.92 -1.26
N TYR A 10 10.39 -30.06 -0.92
CA TYR A 10 10.21 -29.55 0.44
C TYR A 10 9.85 -30.68 1.42
N ALA A 11 8.97 -31.59 1.03
CA ALA A 11 8.64 -32.78 1.80
C ALA A 11 9.86 -33.69 2.02
N LYS A 12 10.79 -33.75 1.06
CA LYS A 12 12.08 -34.45 1.17
C LYS A 12 13.14 -33.69 1.99
N GLY A 13 12.78 -32.57 2.63
CA GLY A 13 13.67 -31.79 3.49
C GLY A 13 14.45 -30.70 2.76
N LYS A 14 14.32 -30.53 1.44
CA LYS A 14 14.94 -29.40 0.73
C LYS A 14 14.31 -28.10 1.21
N ARG A 15 15.14 -27.14 1.60
CA ARG A 15 14.69 -25.78 1.98
C ARG A 15 15.20 -24.71 1.04
N ASN A 16 16.29 -24.97 0.33
CA ASN A 16 16.89 -23.99 -0.57
C ASN A 16 16.26 -24.05 -1.97
N PHE A 17 15.57 -22.96 -2.34
CA PHE A 17 14.97 -22.71 -3.64
C PHE A 17 15.37 -21.33 -4.16
N THR A 18 16.59 -20.88 -3.90
CA THR A 18 17.08 -19.59 -4.41
C THR A 18 16.96 -19.52 -5.94
N GLY A 19 16.52 -18.38 -6.47
CA GLY A 19 16.49 -18.06 -7.90
C GLY A 19 15.43 -18.81 -8.72
N VAL A 20 14.57 -19.63 -8.09
CA VAL A 20 13.56 -20.39 -8.82
C VAL A 20 12.51 -19.48 -9.44
N ASN A 21 12.00 -19.87 -10.62
CA ASN A 21 10.86 -19.22 -11.24
C ASN A 21 9.56 -19.90 -10.77
N LEU A 22 8.73 -19.16 -10.04
CA LEU A 22 7.44 -19.56 -9.47
C LEU A 22 6.27 -18.79 -10.06
N LYS A 23 6.44 -18.13 -11.21
CA LYS A 23 5.37 -17.35 -11.84
C LYS A 23 4.06 -18.13 -11.90
N GLY A 24 3.04 -17.62 -11.22
CA GLY A 24 1.68 -18.16 -11.26
C GLY A 24 1.49 -19.49 -10.55
N GLN A 25 2.50 -19.95 -9.84
CA GLN A 25 2.38 -21.14 -9.02
C GLN A 25 1.46 -20.87 -7.83
N CYS A 26 0.82 -21.92 -7.33
CA CYS A 26 -0.12 -21.82 -6.23
C CYS A 26 0.39 -22.63 -5.03
N PHE A 27 0.61 -21.95 -3.92
CA PHE A 27 0.99 -22.49 -2.62
C PHE A 27 -0.04 -22.12 -1.55
N ARG A 28 -1.30 -21.90 -1.97
CA ARG A 28 -2.39 -21.52 -1.08
C ARG A 28 -2.51 -22.53 0.06
N ARG A 29 -2.49 -22.03 1.30
CA ARG A 29 -2.58 -22.83 2.54
C ARG A 29 -1.53 -23.95 2.66
N LYS A 30 -0.39 -23.82 1.97
CA LYS A 30 0.74 -24.74 2.14
C LYS A 30 1.68 -24.24 3.23
N ASP A 31 2.33 -25.17 3.90
CA ASP A 31 3.43 -24.88 4.80
C ASP A 31 4.73 -24.91 4.01
N LEU A 32 5.44 -23.78 4.02
CA LEU A 32 6.75 -23.60 3.42
C LEU A 32 7.69 -22.92 4.43
N SER A 33 7.45 -23.10 5.73
CA SER A 33 8.22 -22.47 6.79
C SER A 33 9.72 -22.80 6.66
N GLY A 34 10.55 -21.78 6.87
CA GLY A 34 12.01 -21.85 6.71
C GLY A 34 12.49 -22.09 5.28
N ALA A 35 11.62 -22.09 4.26
CA ALA A 35 12.06 -22.16 2.87
C ALA A 35 12.86 -20.91 2.49
N ASN A 36 13.81 -21.08 1.59
CA ASN A 36 14.59 -20.00 1.02
C ASN A 36 14.18 -19.79 -0.45
N PHE A 37 13.41 -18.74 -0.70
CA PHE A 37 13.03 -18.25 -2.02
C PHE A 37 13.75 -16.94 -2.36
N SER A 38 14.94 -16.70 -1.81
CA SER A 38 15.75 -15.55 -2.20
C SER A 38 15.95 -15.51 -3.71
N GLU A 39 15.93 -14.32 -4.31
CA GLU A 39 16.09 -14.07 -5.74
C GLU A 39 15.03 -14.75 -6.64
N ALA A 40 14.04 -15.41 -6.06
CA ALA A 40 13.01 -16.11 -6.81
C ALA A 40 12.11 -15.11 -7.57
N ASP A 41 11.68 -15.54 -8.75
CA ASP A 41 10.68 -14.81 -9.51
C ASP A 41 9.29 -15.32 -9.12
N ILE A 42 8.58 -14.54 -8.31
CA ILE A 42 7.31 -14.90 -7.69
C ILE A 42 6.12 -14.12 -8.24
N HIS A 43 6.22 -13.50 -9.42
CA HIS A 43 5.12 -12.74 -10.02
C HIS A 43 3.85 -13.60 -10.19
N GLY A 44 2.73 -13.13 -9.64
CA GLY A 44 1.44 -13.81 -9.70
C GLY A 44 1.35 -15.09 -8.87
N THR A 45 2.35 -15.36 -8.00
CA THR A 45 2.33 -16.55 -7.14
C THR A 45 1.29 -16.39 -6.04
N ASN A 46 0.49 -17.42 -5.81
CA ASN A 46 -0.55 -17.40 -4.79
C ASN A 46 -0.07 -18.08 -3.50
N PHE A 47 0.31 -17.29 -2.51
CA PHE A 47 0.64 -17.72 -1.14
C PHE A 47 -0.51 -17.48 -0.14
N GLN A 48 -1.73 -17.27 -0.61
CA GLN A 48 -2.85 -16.92 0.26
C GLN A 48 -3.04 -17.96 1.38
N GLY A 49 -3.03 -17.50 2.63
CA GLY A 49 -3.18 -18.37 3.81
C GLY A 49 -2.05 -19.38 4.02
N ALA A 50 -0.92 -19.28 3.30
CA ALA A 50 0.23 -20.14 3.51
C ALA A 50 0.90 -19.88 4.87
N ILE A 51 1.61 -20.88 5.38
CA ILE A 51 2.51 -20.71 6.53
C ILE A 51 3.91 -20.48 5.96
N LEU A 52 4.41 -19.27 6.14
CA LEU A 52 5.70 -18.80 5.60
C LEU A 52 6.61 -18.31 6.73
N GLU A 53 6.50 -18.93 7.90
CA GLU A 53 7.27 -18.53 9.07
C GLU A 53 8.77 -18.72 8.80
N GLY A 54 9.58 -17.69 9.06
CA GLY A 54 11.02 -17.72 8.79
C GLY A 54 11.42 -17.87 7.32
N THR A 55 10.48 -17.71 6.38
CA THR A 55 10.75 -17.89 4.95
C THR A 55 11.54 -16.71 4.39
N LYS A 56 12.56 -16.98 3.59
CA LYS A 56 13.39 -15.92 2.95
C LYS A 56 12.85 -15.59 1.56
N PHE A 57 12.59 -14.32 1.34
CA PHE A 57 12.24 -13.70 0.06
C PHE A 57 13.24 -12.58 -0.30
N THR A 58 14.46 -12.64 0.22
CA THR A 58 15.50 -11.64 -0.03
C THR A 58 15.72 -11.46 -1.54
N GLN A 59 15.61 -10.24 -2.06
CA GLN A 59 15.71 -9.93 -3.50
C GLN A 59 14.71 -10.65 -4.41
N ALA A 60 13.65 -11.26 -3.86
CA ALA A 60 12.60 -11.87 -4.66
C ALA A 60 11.82 -10.81 -5.47
N LYS A 61 11.32 -11.21 -6.64
CA LYS A 61 10.58 -10.32 -7.56
C LYS A 61 9.11 -10.70 -7.57
N ALA A 62 8.28 -9.89 -6.90
CA ALA A 62 6.84 -10.05 -6.83
C ALA A 62 6.10 -9.05 -7.74
N GLY A 63 4.83 -9.35 -7.99
CA GLY A 63 3.92 -8.49 -8.73
C GLY A 63 3.18 -9.18 -9.86
N LEU A 64 2.84 -8.43 -10.90
CA LEU A 64 2.02 -8.90 -12.02
C LEU A 64 2.78 -9.77 -13.00
N GLN A 65 2.11 -10.76 -13.56
CA GLN A 65 2.63 -11.47 -14.74
C GLN A 65 2.50 -10.63 -16.01
N LYS A 66 3.39 -10.83 -16.99
CA LYS A 66 3.31 -10.17 -18.32
C LYS A 66 1.93 -10.29 -18.97
N ARG A 67 1.25 -11.45 -18.85
CA ARG A 67 -0.13 -11.64 -19.36
C ARG A 67 -1.17 -10.80 -18.62
N GLY A 68 -0.96 -10.55 -17.33
CA GLY A 68 -1.82 -9.67 -16.54
C GLY A 68 -1.80 -8.23 -17.06
N HIS A 69 -0.62 -7.72 -17.46
CA HIS A 69 -0.53 -6.39 -18.07
C HIS A 69 -1.37 -6.25 -19.35
N LEU A 70 -1.36 -7.26 -20.23
CA LEU A 70 -2.16 -7.23 -21.45
C LEU A 70 -3.67 -7.28 -21.15
N GLN A 71 -4.09 -8.12 -20.21
CA GLN A 71 -5.49 -8.19 -19.78
C GLN A 71 -5.96 -6.88 -19.14
N LEU A 72 -5.10 -6.23 -18.35
CA LEU A 72 -5.41 -4.92 -17.74
C LEU A 72 -5.60 -3.84 -18.82
N ILE A 73 -4.75 -3.83 -19.85
CA ILE A 73 -4.89 -2.91 -20.98
C ILE A 73 -6.20 -3.18 -21.71
N LEU A 74 -6.52 -4.44 -22.00
CA LEU A 74 -7.77 -4.82 -22.67
C LEU A 74 -9.02 -4.49 -21.84
N ILE A 75 -9.00 -4.75 -20.53
CA ILE A 75 -10.11 -4.39 -19.63
C ILE A 75 -10.23 -2.87 -19.52
N SER A 76 -9.12 -2.14 -19.46
CA SER A 76 -9.14 -0.67 -19.47
C SER A 76 -9.75 -0.14 -20.77
N TRP A 77 -9.42 -0.74 -21.92
CA TRP A 77 -10.03 -0.38 -23.21
C TRP A 77 -11.52 -0.73 -23.26
N LEU A 78 -11.91 -1.88 -22.72
CA LEU A 78 -13.31 -2.30 -22.64
C LEU A 78 -14.12 -1.35 -21.74
N ILE A 79 -13.60 -1.00 -20.56
CA ILE A 79 -14.24 -0.03 -19.66
C ILE A 79 -14.34 1.33 -20.34
N ALA A 80 -13.28 1.80 -21.00
CA ALA A 80 -13.32 3.06 -21.74
C ALA A 80 -14.37 3.04 -22.86
N ALA A 81 -14.50 1.93 -23.60
CA ALA A 81 -15.52 1.76 -24.63
C ALA A 81 -16.93 1.75 -24.04
N ILE A 82 -17.16 1.04 -22.93
CA ILE A 82 -18.46 1.00 -22.23
C ILE A 82 -18.82 2.38 -21.68
N CYS A 83 -17.88 3.07 -21.03
CA CYS A 83 -18.11 4.43 -20.56
C CYS A 83 -18.40 5.38 -21.73
N GLY A 84 -17.62 5.30 -22.82
CA GLY A 84 -17.86 6.09 -24.02
C GLY A 84 -19.25 5.86 -24.62
N PHE A 85 -19.70 4.60 -24.65
CA PHE A 85 -21.05 4.24 -25.10
C PHE A 85 -22.13 4.87 -24.22
N PHE A 86 -22.05 4.73 -22.90
CA PHE A 86 -23.04 5.32 -21.98
C PHE A 86 -23.03 6.85 -21.99
N TRP A 87 -21.85 7.48 -22.11
CA TRP A 87 -21.74 8.93 -22.25
C TRP A 87 -22.32 9.40 -23.59
N GLY A 88 -22.06 8.70 -24.69
CA GLY A 88 -22.67 8.98 -25.99
C GLY A 88 -24.20 8.84 -25.98
N LEU A 89 -24.70 7.77 -25.35
CA LEU A 89 -26.14 7.54 -25.18
C LEU A 89 -26.80 8.64 -24.33
N ALA A 90 -26.14 9.07 -23.24
CA ALA A 90 -26.60 10.18 -22.42
C ALA A 90 -26.66 11.48 -23.22
N GLY A 91 -25.62 11.80 -23.99
CA GLY A 91 -25.60 12.97 -24.88
C GLY A 91 -26.71 12.92 -25.94
N TYR A 92 -26.98 11.74 -26.50
CA TYR A 92 -28.05 11.54 -27.48
C TYR A 92 -29.43 11.86 -26.90
N TYR A 93 -29.79 11.30 -25.73
CA TYR A 93 -31.08 11.58 -25.10
C TYR A 93 -31.22 13.04 -24.63
N LEU A 94 -30.13 13.64 -24.17
CA LEU A 94 -30.13 15.05 -23.76
C LEU A 94 -30.31 15.98 -24.96
N ALA A 95 -29.78 15.62 -26.13
CA ALA A 95 -30.01 16.36 -27.35
C ALA A 95 -31.43 16.15 -27.91
N LEU A 96 -31.98 14.93 -27.84
CA LEU A 96 -33.38 14.67 -28.18
C LEU A 96 -34.34 15.47 -27.29
N MET A 97 -34.07 15.60 -26.00
CA MET A 97 -34.84 16.44 -25.08
C MET A 97 -34.93 17.90 -25.56
N LEU A 98 -33.87 18.44 -26.15
CA LEU A 98 -33.80 19.83 -26.60
C LEU A 98 -34.46 20.05 -27.96
N VAL A 99 -34.43 19.04 -28.82
CA VAL A 99 -34.90 19.15 -30.21
C VAL A 99 -36.35 18.70 -30.38
N THR A 100 -36.81 17.76 -29.55
CA THR A 100 -38.13 17.13 -29.69
C THR A 100 -39.04 17.47 -28.50
N ASP A 101 -40.34 17.63 -28.75
CA ASP A 101 -41.33 17.90 -27.71
C ASP A 101 -41.93 16.61 -27.11
N VAL A 102 -41.24 15.47 -27.27
CA VAL A 102 -41.72 14.17 -26.80
C VAL A 102 -41.42 14.03 -25.31
N MET A 103 -42.48 13.87 -24.51
CA MET A 103 -42.40 13.81 -23.05
C MET A 103 -41.50 12.68 -22.51
N GLU A 104 -41.46 11.53 -23.17
CA GLU A 104 -40.65 10.39 -22.76
C GLU A 104 -39.14 10.71 -22.76
N PHE A 105 -38.64 11.42 -23.78
CA PHE A 105 -37.23 11.82 -23.85
C PHE A 105 -36.87 12.85 -22.77
N LYS A 106 -37.80 13.75 -22.42
CA LYS A 106 -37.60 14.71 -21.31
C LYS A 106 -37.48 14.01 -19.96
N ILE A 107 -38.29 12.98 -19.72
CA ILE A 107 -38.23 12.17 -18.48
C ILE A 107 -36.91 11.40 -18.40
N ILE A 108 -36.49 10.73 -19.49
CA ILE A 108 -35.23 9.99 -19.54
C ILE A 108 -34.02 10.92 -19.33
N ALA A 109 -34.00 12.08 -20.00
CA ALA A 109 -32.93 13.06 -19.83
C ALA A 109 -32.87 13.65 -18.42
N ALA A 110 -34.01 13.97 -17.80
CA ALA A 110 -34.07 14.44 -16.42
C ALA A 110 -33.53 13.39 -15.43
N LEU A 111 -33.81 12.10 -15.68
CA LEU A 111 -33.30 10.99 -14.87
C LEU A 111 -31.77 10.82 -15.03
N ILE A 112 -31.25 10.99 -16.25
CA ILE A 112 -29.80 10.99 -16.51
C ILE A 112 -29.11 12.18 -15.80
N ILE A 113 -29.66 13.39 -15.91
CA ILE A 113 -29.10 14.60 -15.27
C ILE A 113 -29.10 14.48 -13.74
N THR A 114 -30.17 13.92 -13.15
CA THR A 114 -30.24 13.71 -11.70
C THR A 114 -29.23 12.67 -11.23
N ILE A 115 -29.05 11.56 -11.97
CA ILE A 115 -28.01 10.56 -11.68
C ILE A 115 -26.61 11.19 -11.79
N LEU A 116 -26.32 11.93 -12.88
CA LEU A 116 -25.04 12.60 -13.07
C LEU A 116 -24.76 13.64 -11.98
N SER A 117 -25.77 14.43 -11.59
CA SER A 117 -25.69 15.39 -10.49
C SER A 117 -25.44 14.72 -9.14
N LEU A 118 -26.05 13.56 -8.88
CA LEU A 118 -25.83 12.78 -7.66
C LEU A 118 -24.40 12.22 -7.61
N ILE A 119 -23.93 11.66 -8.72
CA ILE A 119 -22.54 11.19 -8.87
C ILE A 119 -21.58 12.37 -8.65
N TYR A 120 -21.81 13.50 -9.32
CA TYR A 120 -21.00 14.71 -9.17
C TYR A 120 -21.01 15.25 -7.73
N GLY A 121 -22.15 15.25 -7.05
CA GLY A 121 -22.27 15.64 -5.64
C GLY A 121 -21.50 14.73 -4.69
N ILE A 122 -21.51 13.41 -4.92
CA ILE A 122 -20.70 12.44 -4.16
C ILE A 122 -19.21 12.73 -4.36
N PHE A 123 -18.79 13.04 -5.60
CA PHE A 123 -17.40 13.40 -5.89
C PHE A 123 -16.98 14.76 -5.31
N TYR A 124 -17.85 15.76 -5.38
CA TYR A 124 -17.60 17.10 -4.83
C TYR A 124 -17.41 17.05 -3.31
N ARG A 125 -18.24 16.26 -2.61
CA ARG A 125 -18.14 16.04 -1.16
C ARG A 125 -16.83 15.36 -0.76
N GLN A 126 -16.20 14.60 -1.67
CA GLN A 126 -14.90 13.95 -1.46
C GLN A 126 -13.69 14.85 -1.78
N ARG A 127 -13.89 16.05 -2.38
CA ARG A 127 -12.81 16.86 -2.99
C ARG A 127 -12.55 18.23 -2.36
N VAL A 128 -13.19 18.61 -1.25
CA VAL A 128 -12.84 19.86 -0.54
C VAL A 128 -11.45 19.70 0.10
N GLY A 129 -10.42 20.01 -0.70
CA GLY A 129 -9.02 19.97 -0.34
C GLY A 129 -8.08 20.02 -1.55
N GLY A 130 -8.23 21.02 -2.44
CA GLY A 130 -7.16 21.50 -3.35
C GLY A 130 -7.43 21.49 -4.87
N LEU A 131 -7.15 22.62 -5.53
CA LEU A 131 -7.04 22.89 -7.00
C LEU A 131 -5.75 23.75 -7.22
N PRO A 132 -5.14 23.93 -8.43
CA PRO A 132 -5.56 23.61 -9.83
C PRO A 132 -4.59 22.69 -10.62
N LEU A 133 -4.96 21.83 -11.59
CA LEU A 133 -5.71 21.95 -12.89
C LEU A 133 -4.86 22.58 -14.03
N VAL A 134 -4.63 21.84 -15.13
CA VAL A 134 -4.81 22.24 -16.57
C VAL A 134 -3.83 21.63 -17.61
N LEU A 135 -2.59 21.21 -17.35
CA LEU A 135 -1.60 21.14 -18.46
C LEU A 135 -1.30 19.81 -19.19
N SER A 136 -1.87 18.65 -18.90
CA SER A 136 -1.34 17.37 -19.44
C SER A 136 -2.17 16.66 -20.53
N LEU A 137 -3.03 17.38 -21.22
CA LEU A 137 -4.14 16.84 -22.03
C LEU A 137 -3.81 16.10 -23.36
N ILE A 138 -2.57 15.89 -23.82
CA ILE A 138 -2.37 15.78 -25.29
C ILE A 138 -1.94 14.41 -25.89
N SER A 139 -1.30 13.46 -25.22
CA SER A 139 -0.55 12.42 -25.99
C SER A 139 -1.22 11.06 -26.29
N GLY A 140 -2.49 10.81 -25.92
CA GLY A 140 -3.13 9.49 -26.12
C GLY A 140 -4.49 9.47 -26.82
N GLN A 141 -4.98 10.63 -27.27
CA GLN A 141 -6.40 10.82 -27.55
C GLN A 141 -6.86 10.51 -28.98
N THR A 142 -5.98 10.20 -29.93
CA THR A 142 -6.36 10.25 -31.35
C THR A 142 -7.08 9.01 -31.88
N ILE A 143 -6.80 7.80 -31.36
CA ILE A 143 -7.31 6.56 -31.96
C ILE A 143 -8.72 6.18 -31.43
N SER A 144 -8.95 6.33 -30.12
CA SER A 144 -10.28 6.08 -29.53
C SER A 144 -11.31 7.14 -29.94
N PHE A 145 -10.83 8.35 -30.24
CA PHE A 145 -11.62 9.47 -30.75
C PHE A 145 -12.18 9.18 -32.15
N ILE A 146 -11.35 8.65 -33.06
CA ILE A 146 -11.78 8.29 -34.43
C ILE A 146 -12.86 7.20 -34.42
N LEU A 147 -12.74 6.20 -33.55
CA LEU A 147 -13.70 5.09 -33.49
C LEU A 147 -15.06 5.52 -32.89
N ALA A 148 -15.06 6.36 -31.86
CA ALA A 148 -16.28 6.92 -31.27
C ALA A 148 -17.00 7.87 -32.25
N ILE A 149 -16.24 8.65 -33.02
CA ILE A 149 -16.76 9.50 -34.11
C ILE A 149 -17.43 8.63 -35.18
N LEU A 150 -16.77 7.56 -35.65
CA LEU A 150 -17.32 6.66 -36.66
C LEU A 150 -18.64 6.02 -36.22
N ILE A 151 -18.73 5.53 -34.97
CA ILE A 151 -19.94 4.90 -34.45
C ILE A 151 -21.09 5.92 -34.33
N SER A 152 -20.78 7.12 -33.80
CA SER A 152 -21.76 8.21 -33.69
C SER A 152 -22.25 8.68 -35.07
N LEU A 153 -21.34 8.79 -36.05
CA LEU A 153 -21.70 9.09 -37.44
C LEU A 153 -22.62 8.02 -38.01
N THR A 154 -22.31 6.73 -37.84
CA THR A 154 -23.14 5.65 -38.38
C THR A 154 -24.54 5.60 -37.77
N LEU A 155 -24.67 5.85 -36.46
CA LEU A 155 -25.98 5.90 -35.77
C LEU A 155 -26.78 7.14 -36.17
N SER A 156 -26.11 8.29 -36.33
CA SER A 156 -26.75 9.51 -36.82
C SER A 156 -27.22 9.38 -38.27
N LEU A 157 -26.44 8.73 -39.14
CA LEU A 157 -26.82 8.44 -40.53
C LEU A 157 -28.03 7.50 -40.58
N LEU A 158 -28.07 6.50 -39.70
CA LEU A 158 -29.20 5.57 -39.59
C LEU A 158 -30.48 6.28 -39.15
N THR A 159 -30.39 7.23 -38.22
CA THR A 159 -31.55 8.06 -37.81
C THR A 159 -32.01 9.00 -38.92
N VAL A 160 -31.10 9.53 -39.74
CA VAL A 160 -31.47 10.34 -40.91
C VAL A 160 -32.21 9.48 -41.94
N ILE A 161 -31.75 8.26 -42.21
CA ILE A 161 -32.42 7.34 -43.16
C ILE A 161 -33.84 6.97 -42.68
N ILE A 162 -34.05 6.81 -41.37
CA ILE A 162 -35.37 6.50 -40.79
C ILE A 162 -36.30 7.74 -40.80
N LEU A 163 -35.74 8.95 -40.70
CA LEU A 163 -36.50 10.20 -40.67
C LEU A 163 -36.80 10.79 -42.07
N VAL A 164 -36.12 10.33 -43.12
CA VAL A 164 -36.32 10.84 -44.50
C VAL A 164 -37.67 10.43 -45.11
N ASP A 165 -38.46 9.56 -44.48
CA ASP A 165 -39.83 9.22 -44.93
C ASP A 165 -40.95 10.04 -44.25
N GLN A 166 -40.62 11.09 -43.51
CA GLN A 166 -41.61 12.07 -43.02
C GLN A 166 -41.06 13.48 -43.22
N ALA A 167 -41.80 14.27 -43.99
CA ALA A 167 -41.43 15.59 -44.45
C ALA A 167 -41.03 16.55 -43.31
N SER A 168 -40.04 17.39 -43.63
CA SER A 168 -39.61 18.61 -42.91
C SER A 168 -38.98 18.40 -41.53
N VAL A 169 -37.74 18.89 -41.37
CA VAL A 169 -37.40 20.01 -40.48
C VAL A 169 -35.90 20.24 -40.61
N ALA A 170 -35.54 21.50 -40.85
CA ALA A 170 -34.20 22.02 -40.68
C ALA A 170 -33.82 21.96 -39.19
N VAL A 171 -33.27 20.83 -38.72
CA VAL A 171 -32.61 20.76 -37.41
C VAL A 171 -31.12 20.99 -37.64
N VAL A 172 -30.71 22.25 -37.58
CA VAL A 172 -29.30 22.64 -37.53
C VAL A 172 -28.66 22.07 -36.26
N ASN A 173 -27.84 21.02 -36.43
CA ASN A 173 -26.53 20.81 -35.82
C ASN A 173 -26.29 21.32 -34.37
N LEU A 174 -27.10 20.91 -33.39
CA LEU A 174 -26.75 21.07 -31.95
C LEU A 174 -26.56 19.75 -31.19
N THR A 175 -26.95 18.62 -31.76
CA THR A 175 -26.77 17.26 -31.19
C THR A 175 -25.30 16.83 -31.17
N LEU A 176 -24.55 17.15 -32.24
CA LEU A 176 -23.13 16.85 -32.38
C LEU A 176 -22.26 17.47 -31.27
N PRO A 177 -22.32 18.79 -30.99
CA PRO A 177 -21.44 19.42 -29.99
C PRO A 177 -21.75 18.98 -28.55
N ILE A 178 -23.01 18.68 -28.20
CA ILE A 178 -23.38 18.23 -26.85
C ILE A 178 -22.87 16.81 -26.60
N ALA A 179 -23.05 15.88 -27.55
CA ALA A 179 -22.49 14.54 -27.46
C ALA A 179 -20.94 14.56 -27.41
N LEU A 180 -20.31 15.50 -28.12
CA LEU A 180 -18.85 15.70 -28.11
C LEU A 180 -18.35 16.14 -26.72
N ILE A 181 -18.98 17.14 -26.10
CA ILE A 181 -18.60 17.68 -24.78
C ILE A 181 -18.76 16.62 -23.68
N VAL A 182 -19.87 15.89 -23.73
CA VAL A 182 -20.26 14.85 -22.77
C VAL A 182 -19.34 13.63 -22.90
N GLY A 183 -18.99 13.21 -24.12
CA GLY A 183 -17.97 12.18 -24.37
C GLY A 183 -16.57 12.56 -23.89
N ILE A 184 -16.13 13.80 -24.17
CA ILE A 184 -14.82 14.33 -23.72
C ILE A 184 -14.70 14.26 -22.20
N PHE A 185 -15.73 14.67 -21.45
CA PHE A 185 -15.73 14.64 -20.00
C PHE A 185 -15.62 13.22 -19.43
N GLY A 186 -16.34 12.25 -20.00
CA GLY A 186 -16.30 10.84 -19.57
C GLY A 186 -14.95 10.16 -19.81
N THR A 187 -14.31 10.43 -20.95
CA THR A 187 -12.96 9.92 -21.25
C THR A 187 -11.88 10.59 -20.42
N CYS A 188 -11.98 11.91 -20.19
CA CYS A 188 -11.09 12.62 -19.28
C CYS A 188 -11.22 12.11 -17.85
N PHE A 189 -12.42 11.74 -17.41
CA PHE A 189 -12.67 11.19 -16.09
C PHE A 189 -12.05 9.80 -15.90
N THR A 190 -12.18 8.89 -16.86
CA THR A 190 -11.56 7.55 -16.79
C THR A 190 -10.04 7.60 -16.93
N ALA A 191 -9.51 8.46 -17.80
CA ALA A 191 -8.08 8.74 -17.89
C ALA A 191 -7.54 9.40 -16.60
N TYR A 192 -8.31 10.30 -15.98
CA TYR A 192 -8.02 10.87 -14.67
C TYR A 192 -8.00 9.81 -13.58
N MET A 193 -8.91 8.84 -13.59
CA MET A 193 -8.90 7.72 -12.63
C MET A 193 -7.68 6.80 -12.80
N ALA A 194 -7.25 6.57 -14.04
CA ALA A 194 -6.02 5.84 -14.33
C ALA A 194 -4.76 6.63 -13.92
N TRP A 195 -4.74 7.95 -14.16
CA TRP A 195 -3.69 8.86 -13.72
C TRP A 195 -3.61 8.95 -12.20
N LEU A 196 -4.74 9.14 -11.50
CA LEU A 196 -4.78 9.28 -10.05
C LEU A 196 -4.27 8.01 -9.33
N SER A 197 -4.37 6.84 -10.00
CA SER A 197 -3.74 5.60 -9.53
C SER A 197 -2.21 5.59 -9.62
N LEU A 198 -1.63 6.48 -10.42
CA LEU A 198 -0.19 6.71 -10.59
C LEU A 198 0.33 7.85 -9.70
N GLU A 199 -0.53 8.73 -9.21
CA GLU A 199 -0.14 9.91 -8.44
C GLU A 199 0.06 9.57 -6.94
N GLU A 200 1.17 10.06 -6.39
CA GLU A 200 1.76 9.54 -5.17
C GLU A 200 1.06 10.04 -3.89
N SER A 201 0.27 11.12 -3.98
CA SER A 201 0.10 12.04 -2.84
C SER A 201 -1.18 11.93 -1.99
N ARG A 202 -2.20 11.12 -2.33
CA ARG A 202 -3.31 10.81 -1.39
C ARG A 202 -3.88 9.39 -1.54
N GLU A 203 -4.07 8.70 -0.40
CA GLU A 203 -4.85 7.46 -0.33
C GLU A 203 -6.34 7.78 -0.49
N THR A 204 -6.81 7.76 -1.74
CA THR A 204 -8.22 7.88 -2.10
C THR A 204 -8.85 6.49 -2.23
N ILE A 205 -10.16 6.37 -2.05
CA ILE A 205 -10.92 5.12 -2.30
C ILE A 205 -10.69 4.62 -3.75
N THR A 206 -10.41 5.53 -4.66
CA THR A 206 -10.12 5.23 -6.06
C THR A 206 -8.74 4.57 -6.23
N LYS A 207 -7.71 5.02 -5.51
CA LYS A 207 -6.39 4.38 -5.45
C LYS A 207 -6.46 2.98 -4.84
N SER A 208 -7.25 2.79 -3.79
CA SER A 208 -7.41 1.46 -3.18
C SER A 208 -8.15 0.47 -4.08
N LEU A 209 -9.19 0.90 -4.80
CA LEU A 209 -9.87 0.07 -5.79
C LEU A 209 -8.95 -0.30 -6.97
N ALA A 210 -8.16 0.64 -7.47
CA ALA A 210 -7.17 0.38 -8.53
C ALA A 210 -6.09 -0.61 -8.09
N ILE A 211 -5.54 -0.45 -6.88
CA ILE A 211 -4.57 -1.39 -6.30
C ILE A 211 -5.23 -2.75 -6.09
N ALA A 212 -6.45 -2.82 -5.56
CA ALA A 212 -7.16 -4.08 -5.36
C ALA A 212 -7.36 -4.84 -6.68
N PHE A 213 -7.64 -4.12 -7.76
CA PHE A 213 -7.74 -4.70 -9.10
C PHE A 213 -6.38 -5.20 -9.64
N LEU A 214 -5.31 -4.40 -9.53
CA LEU A 214 -3.95 -4.80 -9.93
C LEU A 214 -3.47 -6.04 -9.15
N VAL A 215 -3.71 -6.05 -7.84
CA VAL A 215 -3.28 -7.13 -6.94
C VAL A 215 -4.03 -8.44 -7.21
N SER A 216 -5.24 -8.41 -7.76
CA SER A 216 -6.01 -9.63 -8.08
C SER A 216 -5.30 -10.61 -9.01
N LYS A 217 -4.34 -10.11 -9.81
CA LYS A 217 -3.48 -10.90 -10.71
C LYS A 217 -2.00 -10.89 -10.31
N GLY A 218 -1.69 -10.24 -9.19
CA GLY A 218 -0.34 -10.11 -8.64
C GLY A 218 0.01 -11.22 -7.66
N THR A 219 1.17 -11.09 -7.02
CA THR A 219 1.58 -12.00 -5.95
C THR A 219 0.67 -11.81 -4.73
N ASN A 220 0.20 -12.88 -4.11
CA ASN A 220 -0.81 -12.80 -3.06
C ASN A 220 -0.32 -13.46 -1.75
N PHE A 221 -0.07 -12.66 -0.72
CA PHE A 221 0.21 -13.09 0.66
C PHE A 221 -0.98 -12.89 1.61
N GLY A 222 -2.18 -12.63 1.08
CA GLY A 222 -3.39 -12.39 1.86
C GLY A 222 -3.65 -13.52 2.87
N GLY A 223 -3.76 -13.18 4.14
CA GLY A 223 -3.96 -14.13 5.25
C GLY A 223 -2.79 -15.08 5.53
N ALA A 224 -1.65 -14.94 4.85
CA ALA A 224 -0.47 -15.78 5.12
C ALA A 224 0.16 -15.44 6.48
N ASN A 225 0.78 -16.44 7.12
CA ASN A 225 1.67 -16.21 8.27
C ASN A 225 3.03 -15.77 7.75
N LEU A 226 3.41 -14.51 7.91
CA LEU A 226 4.72 -13.99 7.52
C LEU A 226 5.65 -13.77 8.71
N LYS A 227 5.33 -14.33 9.87
CA LYS A 227 6.17 -14.24 11.06
C LYS A 227 7.63 -14.58 10.73
N GLU A 228 8.56 -13.73 11.11
CA GLU A 228 10.01 -13.90 10.87
C GLU A 228 10.43 -14.04 9.39
N ALA A 229 9.53 -13.79 8.44
CA ALA A 229 9.87 -13.79 7.02
C ALA A 229 10.79 -12.62 6.67
N ASP A 230 11.66 -12.81 5.67
CA ASP A 230 12.66 -11.82 5.28
C ASP A 230 12.43 -11.35 3.83
N PHE A 231 11.97 -10.11 3.66
CA PHE A 231 11.78 -9.47 2.35
C PHE A 231 12.92 -8.50 1.99
N THR A 232 14.10 -8.62 2.58
CA THR A 232 15.18 -7.66 2.36
C THR A 232 15.46 -7.46 0.87
N ALA A 233 15.44 -6.21 0.40
CA ALA A 233 15.64 -5.84 -1.01
C ALA A 233 14.65 -6.49 -2.02
N ALA A 234 13.52 -7.04 -1.55
CA ALA A 234 12.51 -7.60 -2.43
C ALA A 234 11.73 -6.51 -3.18
N GLN A 235 11.18 -6.88 -4.34
CA GLN A 235 10.28 -6.02 -5.11
C GLN A 235 8.84 -6.48 -4.84
N LEU A 236 8.01 -5.63 -4.22
CA LEU A 236 6.65 -5.97 -3.79
C LEU A 236 5.54 -5.20 -4.53
N LYS A 237 5.82 -4.72 -5.75
CA LYS A 237 4.82 -4.03 -6.59
C LYS A 237 3.61 -4.93 -6.82
N ALA A 238 2.40 -4.37 -6.87
CA ALA A 238 1.17 -5.12 -7.17
C ALA A 238 1.04 -6.43 -6.38
N THR A 239 1.33 -6.39 -5.07
CA THR A 239 1.30 -7.56 -4.18
C THR A 239 0.21 -7.40 -3.11
N ASP A 240 -0.51 -8.48 -2.76
CA ASP A 240 -1.39 -8.49 -1.59
C ASP A 240 -0.57 -8.77 -0.34
N LEU A 241 -0.39 -7.77 0.53
CA LEU A 241 0.30 -7.86 1.81
C LEU A 241 -0.70 -7.76 2.97
N ARG A 242 -1.96 -8.14 2.80
CA ARG A 242 -2.90 -8.28 3.93
C ARG A 242 -2.67 -9.60 4.66
N ALA A 243 -1.43 -9.83 5.10
CA ALA A 243 -1.05 -11.01 5.86
C ALA A 243 -1.69 -11.00 7.25
N LYS A 244 -1.83 -12.18 7.87
CA LYS A 244 -2.42 -12.27 9.20
C LYS A 244 -1.44 -11.90 10.32
N ASP A 245 -0.14 -12.06 10.07
CA ASP A 245 0.91 -11.87 11.06
C ASP A 245 2.19 -11.37 10.38
N PHE A 246 2.73 -10.28 10.93
CA PHE A 246 3.98 -9.63 10.51
C PHE A 246 5.05 -9.63 11.62
N THR A 247 4.83 -10.40 12.67
CA THR A 247 5.74 -10.45 13.83
C THR A 247 7.15 -10.80 13.33
N ARG A 248 8.08 -9.87 13.52
CA ARG A 248 9.49 -9.95 13.16
C ARG A 248 9.76 -10.13 11.65
N THR A 249 8.77 -9.81 10.80
CA THR A 249 8.97 -9.74 9.35
C THR A 249 9.90 -8.57 9.00
N ARG A 250 10.90 -8.81 8.14
CA ARG A 250 11.86 -7.79 7.71
C ARG A 250 11.47 -7.19 6.36
N PHE A 251 11.34 -5.87 6.28
CA PHE A 251 11.02 -5.12 5.05
C PHE A 251 12.17 -4.20 4.57
N TYR A 252 13.37 -4.38 5.09
CA TYR A 252 14.51 -3.51 4.82
C TYR A 252 14.84 -3.45 3.31
N LEU A 253 14.97 -2.26 2.76
CA LEU A 253 15.24 -1.97 1.34
C LEU A 253 14.20 -2.54 0.35
N VAL A 254 13.00 -2.87 0.81
CA VAL A 254 11.91 -3.26 -0.09
C VAL A 254 11.54 -2.10 -1.02
N SER A 255 11.28 -2.42 -2.29
CA SER A 255 10.77 -1.46 -3.28
C SER A 255 9.38 -1.85 -3.76
N GLY A 256 8.58 -0.89 -4.23
CA GLY A 256 7.26 -1.20 -4.78
C GLY A 256 6.15 -1.37 -3.74
N ILE A 257 6.48 -1.23 -2.46
CA ILE A 257 5.56 -1.32 -1.33
C ILE A 257 4.64 -0.11 -1.23
N GLU A 258 4.69 0.82 -2.18
CA GLU A 258 3.73 1.90 -2.38
C GLU A 258 2.63 1.54 -3.39
N ARG A 259 2.76 0.36 -4.04
CA ARG A 259 1.81 -0.19 -5.02
C ARG A 259 1.29 -1.58 -4.67
N ALA A 260 1.58 -2.05 -3.47
CA ALA A 260 1.02 -3.23 -2.86
C ALA A 260 -0.29 -2.90 -2.13
N ARG A 261 -0.97 -3.90 -1.59
CA ARG A 261 -2.16 -3.74 -0.75
C ARG A 261 -1.84 -4.15 0.67
N TRP A 262 -1.88 -3.22 1.60
CA TRP A 262 -1.57 -3.46 3.03
C TRP A 262 -2.61 -2.85 3.98
N GLU A 263 -3.79 -2.53 3.47
CA GLU A 263 -4.90 -1.95 4.25
C GLU A 263 -5.16 -2.78 5.51
N LYS A 264 -5.40 -2.10 6.63
CA LYS A 264 -5.68 -2.72 7.95
C LYS A 264 -4.52 -3.53 8.52
N THR A 265 -3.28 -3.24 8.11
CA THR A 265 -2.06 -3.80 8.69
C THR A 265 -1.19 -2.70 9.30
N ILE A 266 -0.12 -3.09 10.00
CA ILE A 266 0.91 -2.18 10.52
C ILE A 266 1.57 -1.29 9.44
N LEU A 267 1.52 -1.70 8.16
CA LEU A 267 2.13 -0.97 7.04
C LEU A 267 1.23 0.17 6.54
N ALA A 268 0.01 0.30 7.06
CA ALA A 268 -0.90 1.41 6.72
C ALA A 268 -0.34 2.76 7.20
N ASP A 269 0.33 2.77 8.35
CA ASP A 269 1.02 3.96 8.83
C ASP A 269 2.29 4.23 8.01
N THR A 270 2.38 5.44 7.45
CA THR A 270 3.45 5.80 6.51
C THR A 270 4.79 5.95 7.22
N ALA A 271 4.81 6.49 8.44
CA ALA A 271 6.04 6.67 9.19
C ALA A 271 6.65 5.31 9.62
N THR A 272 5.81 4.36 10.03
CA THR A 272 6.17 2.97 10.34
C THR A 272 6.69 2.27 9.10
N ARG A 273 5.98 2.37 7.97
CA ARG A 273 6.43 1.79 6.69
C ARG A 273 7.79 2.34 6.26
N ASN A 274 7.98 3.66 6.32
CA ASN A 274 9.26 4.29 5.99
C ASN A 274 10.39 3.83 6.93
N LEU A 275 10.12 3.71 8.23
CA LEU A 275 11.10 3.22 9.20
C LEU A 275 11.52 1.77 8.89
N LEU A 276 10.56 0.88 8.64
CA LEU A 276 10.81 -0.53 8.33
C LEU A 276 11.58 -0.73 7.01
N VAL A 277 11.31 0.11 6.00
CA VAL A 277 11.94 -0.01 4.68
C VAL A 277 13.32 0.62 4.67
N THR A 278 13.47 1.83 5.20
CA THR A 278 14.73 2.58 5.10
C THR A 278 15.70 2.28 6.24
N GLY A 279 15.18 1.86 7.39
CA GLY A 279 15.94 1.80 8.63
C GLY A 279 16.29 3.19 9.19
N GLN A 280 15.73 4.29 8.65
CA GLN A 280 16.12 5.66 9.01
C GLN A 280 15.00 6.39 9.78
N GLY A 281 15.20 6.51 11.09
CA GLY A 281 14.33 7.19 12.03
C GLY A 281 15.02 8.28 12.86
N GLU A 282 16.26 8.65 12.51
CA GLU A 282 17.04 9.67 13.23
C GLU A 282 16.33 11.03 13.28
N ASN A 283 16.36 11.67 14.45
CA ASN A 283 15.70 12.95 14.74
C ASN A 283 14.18 12.98 14.46
N LYS A 284 13.51 11.82 14.34
CA LYS A 284 12.06 11.73 14.10
C LYS A 284 11.27 11.51 15.39
N THR A 285 9.97 11.76 15.30
CA THR A 285 9.02 11.59 16.40
C THR A 285 8.09 10.41 16.13
N TYR A 286 7.99 9.50 17.08
CA TYR A 286 7.12 8.33 17.09
C TYR A 286 6.39 8.17 18.42
N ILE A 287 5.95 9.29 19.01
CA ILE A 287 5.26 9.31 20.30
C ILE A 287 4.01 8.42 20.25
N GLY A 288 3.94 7.44 21.15
CA GLY A 288 2.80 6.52 21.25
C GLY A 288 2.67 5.50 20.13
N TYR A 289 3.65 5.38 19.24
CA TYR A 289 3.58 4.42 18.13
C TYR A 289 3.58 2.97 18.63
N ASN A 290 2.84 2.11 17.93
CA ASN A 290 2.82 0.67 18.20
C ASN A 290 3.76 -0.07 17.25
N PHE A 291 4.96 -0.39 17.75
CA PHE A 291 5.97 -1.19 17.08
C PHE A 291 6.09 -2.61 17.65
N ARG A 292 5.02 -3.11 18.30
CA ARG A 292 5.00 -4.43 18.90
C ARG A 292 5.36 -5.50 17.88
N GLY A 293 6.33 -6.33 18.24
CA GLY A 293 6.75 -7.47 17.43
C GLY A 293 7.44 -7.11 16.13
N LEU A 294 7.73 -5.84 15.82
CA LEU A 294 8.36 -5.48 14.53
C LEU A 294 9.84 -5.88 14.45
N ASN A 295 10.33 -6.08 13.23
CA ASN A 295 11.77 -6.23 12.96
C ASN A 295 12.39 -4.87 12.63
N LEU A 296 13.10 -4.32 13.60
CA LEU A 296 13.82 -3.05 13.56
C LEU A 296 15.32 -3.27 13.80
N CYS A 297 15.82 -4.46 13.42
CA CYS A 297 17.24 -4.78 13.54
C CYS A 297 18.08 -3.79 12.71
N ARG A 298 19.14 -3.23 13.31
CA ARG A 298 20.02 -2.21 12.72
C ARG A 298 19.34 -0.89 12.33
N VAL A 299 18.16 -0.60 12.88
CA VAL A 299 17.49 0.68 12.65
C VAL A 299 18.31 1.83 13.26
N ASN A 300 18.36 2.97 12.58
CA ASN A 300 18.88 4.22 13.11
C ASN A 300 17.72 5.01 13.71
N LEU A 301 17.66 5.09 15.04
CA LEU A 301 16.70 5.88 15.83
C LEU A 301 17.45 6.91 16.70
N LYS A 302 18.64 7.33 16.28
CA LYS A 302 19.44 8.35 16.97
C LYS A 302 18.62 9.62 17.21
N ASN A 303 18.64 10.14 18.43
CA ASN A 303 17.89 11.32 18.88
C ASN A 303 16.37 11.27 18.59
N ALA A 304 15.80 10.09 18.32
CA ALA A 304 14.37 9.98 18.04
C ALA A 304 13.56 10.20 19.33
N ASN A 305 12.42 10.86 19.20
CA ASN A 305 11.44 10.91 20.28
C ASN A 305 10.51 9.70 20.19
N LEU A 306 10.68 8.74 21.10
CA LEU A 306 9.95 7.48 21.18
C LEU A 306 9.02 7.43 22.41
N THR A 307 8.72 8.57 23.04
CA THR A 307 7.95 8.61 24.29
C THR A 307 6.66 7.81 24.16
N ARG A 308 6.39 6.91 25.11
CA ARG A 308 5.22 6.00 25.13
C ARG A 308 5.11 5.01 23.97
N ALA A 309 6.13 4.86 23.12
CA ALA A 309 6.12 3.86 22.07
C ALA A 309 6.13 2.43 22.63
N ASN A 310 5.48 1.50 21.93
CA ASN A 310 5.43 0.10 22.30
C ASN A 310 6.34 -0.74 21.39
N PHE A 311 7.47 -1.21 21.92
CA PHE A 311 8.42 -2.13 21.30
C PHE A 311 8.34 -3.54 21.89
N SER A 312 7.27 -3.91 22.60
CA SER A 312 7.16 -5.25 23.18
C SER A 312 7.34 -6.33 22.11
N GLU A 313 8.14 -7.36 22.40
CA GLU A 313 8.46 -8.48 21.49
C GLU A 313 9.21 -8.10 20.18
N ALA A 314 9.53 -6.82 19.98
CA ALA A 314 10.23 -6.32 18.80
C ALA A 314 11.68 -6.81 18.75
N ASN A 315 12.24 -6.88 17.54
CA ASN A 315 13.66 -7.09 17.32
C ASN A 315 14.36 -5.76 17.02
N LEU A 316 15.09 -5.23 18.00
CA LEU A 316 15.92 -4.02 17.94
C LEU A 316 17.42 -4.36 17.97
N ALA A 317 17.81 -5.58 17.63
CA ALA A 317 19.21 -5.98 17.66
C ALA A 317 20.06 -5.05 16.79
N GLN A 318 21.16 -4.55 17.35
CA GLN A 318 22.09 -3.61 16.71
C GLN A 318 21.45 -2.28 16.30
N ALA A 319 20.31 -1.90 16.89
CA ALA A 319 19.70 -0.60 16.67
C ALA A 319 20.56 0.53 17.27
N ASN A 320 20.64 1.66 16.57
CA ASN A 320 21.19 2.88 17.13
C ASN A 320 20.08 3.68 17.81
N LEU A 321 20.07 3.72 19.14
CA LEU A 321 19.15 4.50 19.98
C LEU A 321 19.91 5.59 20.75
N GLU A 322 21.10 6.00 20.28
CA GLU A 322 21.91 7.06 20.87
C GLU A 322 21.08 8.33 21.03
N GLY A 323 21.01 8.89 22.25
CA GLY A 323 20.27 10.12 22.53
C GLY A 323 18.75 10.02 22.38
N ALA A 324 18.17 8.84 22.12
CA ALA A 324 16.73 8.69 21.94
C ALA A 324 15.96 8.92 23.25
N ASN A 325 14.77 9.52 23.16
CA ASN A 325 13.85 9.60 24.28
C ASN A 325 12.96 8.35 24.32
N LEU A 326 13.25 7.42 25.22
CA LEU A 326 12.51 6.18 25.48
C LEU A 326 11.61 6.29 26.73
N ALA A 327 11.29 7.50 27.19
CA ALA A 327 10.42 7.70 28.35
C ALA A 327 9.07 6.99 28.18
N HIS A 328 8.66 6.24 29.19
CA HIS A 328 7.43 5.43 29.24
C HIS A 328 7.27 4.41 28.11
N THR A 329 8.36 4.03 27.42
CA THR A 329 8.30 3.01 26.38
C THR A 329 8.05 1.62 26.96
N ASN A 330 7.53 0.71 26.15
CA ASN A 330 7.45 -0.70 26.51
C ASN A 330 8.45 -1.52 25.68
N VAL A 331 9.49 -2.05 26.31
CA VAL A 331 10.52 -2.92 25.71
C VAL A 331 10.48 -4.35 26.27
N MET A 332 9.35 -4.76 26.85
CA MET A 332 9.19 -6.12 27.38
C MET A 332 9.39 -7.18 26.30
N ARG A 333 10.26 -8.15 26.56
CA ARG A 333 10.58 -9.26 25.63
C ARG A 333 11.18 -8.80 24.29
N ALA A 334 11.63 -7.54 24.21
CA ALA A 334 12.32 -7.04 23.05
C ALA A 334 13.74 -7.63 22.97
N ASN A 335 14.27 -7.71 21.76
CA ASN A 335 15.68 -8.03 21.55
C ASN A 335 16.48 -6.74 21.30
N LEU A 336 17.28 -6.29 22.26
CA LEU A 336 18.16 -5.13 22.16
C LEU A 336 19.64 -5.54 22.02
N GLN A 337 19.91 -6.80 21.65
CA GLN A 337 21.28 -7.31 21.55
C GLN A 337 22.16 -6.41 20.69
N GLY A 338 23.27 -5.93 21.24
CA GLY A 338 24.20 -5.06 20.51
C GLY A 338 23.68 -3.66 20.16
N ALA A 339 22.54 -3.23 20.72
CA ALA A 339 22.01 -1.90 20.48
C ALA A 339 22.85 -0.82 21.21
N THR A 340 22.91 0.38 20.64
CA THR A 340 23.57 1.54 21.27
C THR A 340 22.53 2.39 21.98
N LEU A 341 22.67 2.59 23.29
CA LEU A 341 21.75 3.37 24.13
C LEU A 341 22.41 4.58 24.79
N THR A 342 23.66 4.89 24.45
CA THR A 342 24.39 6.04 25.02
C THR A 342 23.59 7.35 24.89
N GLY A 343 23.37 8.01 26.03
CA GLY A 343 22.63 9.26 26.13
C GLY A 343 21.11 9.13 26.00
N ALA A 344 20.56 7.92 25.91
CA ALA A 344 19.11 7.73 25.85
C ALA A 344 18.44 8.07 27.20
N CYS A 345 17.20 8.55 27.15
CA CYS A 345 16.34 8.72 28.33
C CYS A 345 15.45 7.48 28.49
N ILE A 346 15.52 6.79 29.62
CA ILE A 346 14.75 5.55 29.89
C ILE A 346 13.75 5.72 31.04
N GLU A 347 13.31 6.96 31.31
CA GLU A 347 12.35 7.28 32.37
C GLU A 347 11.13 6.36 32.32
N ALA A 348 10.89 5.60 33.38
CA ALA A 348 9.74 4.70 33.51
C ALA A 348 9.50 3.77 32.30
N TRP A 349 10.56 3.36 31.59
CA TRP A 349 10.45 2.34 30.55
C TRP A 349 10.08 0.99 31.16
N LYS A 350 9.30 0.18 30.44
CA LYS A 350 8.84 -1.14 30.91
C LYS A 350 9.72 -2.22 30.31
N ILE A 351 10.35 -3.01 31.17
CA ILE A 351 11.26 -4.09 30.78
C ILE A 351 10.90 -5.40 31.49
N ALA A 352 11.19 -6.54 30.86
CA ALA A 352 10.96 -7.88 31.42
C ALA A 352 12.31 -8.60 31.64
N GLU A 353 12.35 -9.63 32.49
CA GLU A 353 13.58 -10.42 32.74
C GLU A 353 14.15 -11.04 31.48
N ASN A 354 13.29 -11.40 30.53
CA ASN A 354 13.67 -12.01 29.25
C ASN A 354 13.85 -10.98 28.12
N THR A 355 13.93 -9.67 28.43
CA THR A 355 14.38 -8.68 27.44
C THR A 355 15.89 -8.87 27.23
N ASN A 356 16.31 -9.09 25.99
CA ASN A 356 17.71 -9.36 25.68
C ASN A 356 18.50 -8.04 25.64
N LEU A 357 19.40 -7.83 26.59
CA LEU A 357 20.32 -6.68 26.69
C LEU A 357 21.79 -7.09 26.46
N GLU A 358 22.05 -8.27 25.91
CA GLU A 358 23.39 -8.79 25.68
C GLU A 358 24.18 -7.88 24.72
N GLY A 359 25.38 -7.47 25.13
CA GLY A 359 26.26 -6.65 24.29
C GLY A 359 25.72 -5.24 24.00
N VAL A 360 24.71 -4.76 24.72
CA VAL A 360 24.27 -3.36 24.62
C VAL A 360 25.45 -2.43 24.91
N ASP A 361 25.67 -1.49 23.99
CA ASP A 361 26.66 -0.43 24.13
C ASP A 361 26.01 0.80 24.77
N CYS A 362 26.46 1.13 25.97
CA CYS A 362 25.85 2.19 26.75
C CYS A 362 26.88 2.80 27.70
N ASP A 363 27.36 4.00 27.36
CA ASP A 363 28.25 4.76 28.25
C ASP A 363 27.48 5.39 29.41
N TYR A 364 26.31 5.97 29.13
CA TYR A 364 25.44 6.60 30.13
C TYR A 364 24.00 6.72 29.62
N ILE A 365 23.04 6.90 30.53
CA ILE A 365 21.62 7.17 30.25
C ILE A 365 21.08 8.29 31.13
N TYR A 366 19.85 8.72 30.87
CA TYR A 366 19.07 9.61 31.72
C TYR A 366 17.84 8.88 32.30
N LEU A 367 17.56 9.07 33.58
CA LEU A 367 16.42 8.45 34.26
C LEU A 367 15.19 9.35 34.37
N VAL A 368 15.36 10.66 34.24
CA VAL A 368 14.29 11.66 34.30
C VAL A 368 14.48 12.65 33.17
N GLU A 369 13.49 12.82 32.30
CA GLU A 369 13.56 13.68 31.12
C GLU A 369 13.73 15.15 31.51
N SER A 370 12.96 15.62 32.49
CA SER A 370 12.95 17.01 32.95
C SER A 370 14.24 17.42 33.66
N GLU A 371 14.80 16.53 34.48
CA GLU A 371 15.96 16.81 35.33
C GLU A 371 17.28 16.35 34.71
N ARG A 372 17.22 15.54 33.64
CA ARG A 372 18.37 14.88 33.02
C ARG A 372 19.25 14.17 34.04
N GLU A 373 18.63 13.37 34.90
CA GLU A 373 19.35 12.57 35.90
C GLU A 373 20.25 11.53 35.23
N ARG A 374 21.52 11.86 35.03
CA ARG A 374 22.50 11.02 34.32
C ARG A 374 22.96 9.85 35.19
N ARG A 375 23.00 8.64 34.62
CA ARG A 375 23.62 7.45 35.22
C ARG A 375 24.62 6.80 34.25
N PRO A 376 25.84 6.43 34.70
CA PRO A 376 26.42 6.78 36.01
C PRO A 376 26.56 8.31 36.14
N CYS A 377 26.64 8.85 37.36
CA CYS A 377 26.71 10.31 37.53
C CYS A 377 27.94 10.93 36.88
N GLN A 378 29.04 10.16 36.79
CA GLN A 378 30.27 10.50 36.08
C GLN A 378 30.83 9.25 35.39
N GLY A 379 31.67 9.42 34.38
CA GLY A 379 32.30 8.30 33.67
C GLY A 379 31.33 7.51 32.77
N LYS A 380 31.65 6.24 32.56
CA LYS A 380 30.94 5.29 31.69
C LYS A 380 30.51 4.07 32.51
N PHE A 381 29.43 3.40 32.14
CA PHE A 381 29.06 2.12 32.73
C PHE A 381 30.19 1.09 32.56
N ALA A 382 30.45 0.32 33.61
CA ALA A 382 31.26 -0.88 33.51
C ALA A 382 30.48 -2.01 32.81
N ALA A 383 31.18 -3.05 32.37
CA ALA A 383 30.56 -4.21 31.74
C ALA A 383 29.49 -4.84 32.67
N GLY A 384 28.25 -4.95 32.20
CA GLY A 384 27.13 -5.53 32.95
C GLY A 384 26.38 -4.55 33.86
N GLU A 385 26.93 -3.37 34.14
CA GLU A 385 26.34 -2.42 35.09
C GLU A 385 25.02 -1.82 34.57
N PHE A 386 24.97 -1.49 33.28
CA PHE A 386 23.74 -1.04 32.63
C PHE A 386 22.62 -2.09 32.72
N GLN A 387 22.94 -3.37 32.51
CA GLN A 387 21.97 -4.47 32.58
C GLN A 387 21.39 -4.60 33.99
N GLN A 388 22.23 -4.45 35.02
CA GLN A 388 21.78 -4.46 36.42
C GLN A 388 20.83 -3.28 36.69
N LEU A 389 21.22 -2.06 36.29
CA LEU A 389 20.38 -0.87 36.43
C LEU A 389 19.04 -1.02 35.70
N ALA A 390 19.04 -1.55 34.48
CA ALA A 390 17.83 -1.80 33.72
C ALA A 390 16.88 -2.78 34.45
N LEU A 391 17.42 -3.82 35.09
CA LEU A 391 16.65 -4.76 35.91
C LEU A 391 16.14 -4.15 37.22
N GLU A 392 16.85 -3.19 37.81
CA GLU A 392 16.38 -2.43 38.97
C GLU A 392 15.20 -1.54 38.63
N GLN A 393 15.25 -0.85 37.47
CA GLN A 393 14.15 -0.01 36.98
C GLN A 393 12.83 -0.81 36.84
N ARG A 394 12.89 -2.11 36.60
CA ARG A 394 11.70 -2.98 36.60
C ARG A 394 10.98 -3.04 37.95
N LYS A 395 11.72 -3.09 39.07
CA LYS A 395 11.13 -3.22 40.42
C LYS A 395 10.32 -1.97 40.78
N LEU A 396 10.80 -0.80 40.37
CA LEU A 396 10.11 0.47 40.56
C LEU A 396 8.75 0.50 39.83
N TYR A 397 8.68 -0.10 38.64
CA TYR A 397 7.42 -0.19 37.89
C TYR A 397 6.42 -1.17 38.50
N ILE A 398 6.87 -2.36 38.94
CA ILE A 398 5.98 -3.40 39.51
C ILE A 398 5.38 -2.96 40.86
N ASN A 399 6.15 -2.24 41.68
CA ASN A 399 5.70 -1.80 43.00
C ASN A 399 4.90 -0.48 42.96
N GLY A 400 4.81 0.18 41.80
CA GLY A 400 4.09 1.45 41.59
C GLY A 400 2.74 1.32 40.86
N THR A 401 2.32 0.10 40.54
CA THR A 401 0.99 -0.25 40.01
C THR A 401 0.27 -1.16 40.99
#